data_AF-A0A645G9F8-F1
#
_entry.id   AF-A0A645G9F8-F1
#
_cell.length_a   1.000
_cell.length_b   1.000
_cell.length_c   1.000
_cell.angle_alpha   90.00
_cell.angle_beta   90.00
_cell.angle_gamma   90.00
#
_symmetry.space_group_name_H-M   'P 1'
#
loop_
_entity.id
_entity.type
_entity.pdbx_description
1 polymer ?
#
loop_
_entity_poly.entity_id
_entity_poly.type
_entity_poly.pdbx_seq_one_letter_code
_entity_poly.pdbx_strand_id
1 'polypeptide(L)'
;MATAKAAESGKPADIAAKMIEGSVQKYLKEVSLFNQPFVKNDKQTVEQMLKAANTTVKSFTLYVVGEGIEKKVDDFAAEVAAQVAAAKAGA
;
A
#
# COMPACT_ATOMS: atom_id res chain seq x y z
N MET A 1 -7.85 7.77 11.21
CA MET A 1 -7.61 8.83 10.20
C MET A 1 -8.89 9.51 9.70
N ALA A 2 -9.97 8.78 9.37
CA ALA A 2 -11.22 9.38 8.87
C ALA A 2 -12.05 10.12 9.95
N THR A 3 -12.11 9.59 11.18
CA THR A 3 -12.81 10.22 12.32
C THR A 3 -12.18 11.56 12.74
N ALA A 4 -10.84 11.64 12.74
CA ALA A 4 -10.12 12.88 13.06
C ALA A 4 -10.39 14.00 12.03
N LYS A 5 -10.34 13.69 10.72
CA LYS A 5 -10.63 14.67 9.66
C LYS A 5 -12.08 15.13 9.63
N ALA A 6 -13.03 14.28 10.03
CA ALA A 6 -14.44 14.63 10.09
C ALA A 6 -14.74 15.56 11.28
N ALA A 7 -14.15 15.30 12.45
CA ALA A 7 -14.32 16.10 13.65
C ALA A 7 -13.73 17.53 13.51
N GLU A 8 -12.61 17.69 12.80
CA GLU A 8 -11.99 19.00 12.56
C GLU A 8 -12.75 19.86 11.53
N SER A 9 -13.68 19.29 10.77
CA SER A 9 -14.30 19.96 9.61
C SER A 9 -15.48 20.86 9.95
N GLY A 10 -16.00 20.83 11.20
CA GLY A 10 -17.13 21.66 11.64
C GLY A 10 -18.45 21.39 10.90
N LYS A 11 -18.55 20.29 10.15
CA LYS A 11 -19.71 19.97 9.30
C LYS A 11 -20.85 19.32 10.11
N PRO A 12 -22.13 19.50 9.71
CA PRO A 12 -23.26 18.81 10.32
C PRO A 12 -23.05 17.29 10.38
N ALA A 13 -23.56 16.65 11.44
CA ALA A 13 -23.33 15.23 11.74
C ALA A 13 -23.60 14.30 10.55
N ASP A 14 -24.64 14.58 9.75
CA ASP A 14 -24.99 13.77 8.57
C ASP A 14 -23.94 13.84 7.46
N ILE A 15 -23.28 14.99 7.29
CA ILE A 15 -22.22 15.18 6.29
C ILE A 15 -20.92 14.52 6.76
N ALA A 16 -20.61 14.66 8.06
CA ALA A 16 -19.47 13.98 8.67
C ALA A 16 -19.59 12.45 8.56
N ALA A 17 -20.77 11.89 8.81
CA ALA A 17 -21.04 10.47 8.67
C ALA A 17 -20.82 9.97 7.22
N LYS A 18 -21.38 10.67 6.22
CA LYS A 18 -21.17 10.36 4.80
C LYS A 18 -19.71 10.46 4.37
N MET A 19 -18.96 11.42 4.92
CA MET A 19 -17.52 11.56 4.65
C MET A 19 -16.71 10.37 5.22
N ILE A 20 -17.04 9.94 6.43
CA ILE A 20 -16.40 8.78 7.05
C ILE A 20 -16.73 7.52 6.26
N GLU A 21 -18.00 7.31 5.92
CA GLU A 21 -18.45 6.16 5.13
C GLU A 21 -17.74 6.10 3.77
N GLY A 22 -17.69 7.21 3.03
CA GLY A 22 -16.94 7.27 1.76
C GLY A 22 -15.46 6.96 1.92
N SER A 23 -14.84 7.42 3.02
CA SER A 23 -13.44 7.14 3.32
C SER A 23 -13.20 5.66 3.67
N VAL A 24 -14.11 5.04 4.41
CA VAL A 24 -14.07 3.60 4.71
C VAL A 24 -14.25 2.79 3.44
N GLN A 25 -15.21 3.15 2.59
CA GLN A 25 -15.42 2.49 1.30
C GLN A 25 -14.20 2.61 0.38
N LYS A 26 -13.54 3.77 0.37
CA LYS A 26 -12.27 3.95 -0.37
C LYS A 26 -11.18 3.03 0.20
N TYR A 27 -11.00 3.02 1.52
CA TYR A 27 -10.01 2.18 2.16
C TYR A 27 -10.22 0.70 1.85
N LEU A 28 -11.46 0.21 1.96
CA LEU A 28 -11.79 -1.18 1.62
C LEU A 28 -11.44 -1.52 0.18
N LYS A 29 -11.68 -0.62 -0.79
CA LYS A 29 -11.28 -0.84 -2.20
C LYS A 29 -9.76 -0.95 -2.39
N GLU A 30 -8.97 -0.32 -1.54
CA GLU A 30 -7.51 -0.33 -1.62
C GLU A 30 -6.90 -1.55 -0.91
N VAL A 31 -7.47 -1.96 0.25
CA VAL A 31 -6.84 -2.98 1.10
C VAL A 31 -7.53 -4.35 1.10
N SER A 32 -8.78 -4.45 0.64
CA SER A 32 -9.53 -5.71 0.63
C SER A 32 -9.46 -6.39 -0.74
N LEU A 33 -8.99 -7.64 -0.75
CA LEU A 33 -8.92 -8.46 -1.98
C LEU A 33 -10.25 -8.47 -2.75
N PHE A 34 -11.37 -8.59 -2.05
CA PHE A 34 -12.70 -8.71 -2.67
C PHE A 34 -13.17 -7.43 -3.37
N ASN A 35 -12.79 -6.27 -2.84
CA ASN A 35 -13.23 -4.97 -3.34
C ASN A 35 -12.27 -4.37 -4.38
N GLN A 36 -11.08 -4.95 -4.54
CA GLN A 36 -10.12 -4.54 -5.55
C GLN A 36 -10.60 -4.88 -6.97
N PRO A 37 -10.27 -4.04 -7.96
CA PRO A 37 -10.49 -4.36 -9.37
C PRO A 37 -9.65 -5.59 -9.76
N PHE A 38 -10.23 -6.47 -10.57
CA PHE A 38 -9.53 -7.67 -11.02
C PHE A 38 -8.48 -7.30 -12.08
N VAL A 39 -7.21 -7.57 -11.81
CA VAL A 39 -6.06 -7.20 -12.69
C VAL A 39 -6.18 -7.68 -14.15
N LYS A 40 -6.92 -8.76 -14.44
CA LYS A 40 -7.13 -9.23 -15.83
C LYS A 40 -8.38 -8.66 -16.49
N ASN A 41 -9.28 -8.06 -15.71
CA ASN A 41 -10.49 -7.39 -16.19
C ASN A 41 -10.92 -6.36 -15.15
N ASP A 42 -10.45 -5.13 -15.32
CA ASP A 42 -10.66 -4.00 -14.42
C ASP A 42 -12.13 -3.52 -14.35
N LYS A 43 -13.00 -4.03 -15.23
CA LYS A 43 -14.44 -3.75 -15.23
C LYS A 43 -15.21 -4.45 -14.11
N GLN A 44 -14.58 -5.39 -13.40
CA GLN A 44 -15.19 -6.11 -12.30
C GLN A 44 -14.23 -6.23 -11.11
N THR A 45 -14.79 -6.36 -9.91
CA THR A 45 -14.00 -6.67 -8.71
C THR A 45 -13.65 -8.16 -8.66
N VAL A 46 -12.69 -8.52 -7.82
CA VAL A 46 -12.36 -9.94 -7.55
C VAL A 46 -13.58 -10.69 -6.99
N GLU A 47 -14.39 -10.05 -6.14
CA GLU A 47 -15.62 -10.68 -5.62
C GLU A 47 -16.62 -10.99 -6.73
N GLN A 48 -16.85 -10.06 -7.66
CA GLN A 48 -17.75 -10.27 -8.80
C GLN A 48 -17.27 -11.41 -9.70
N MET A 49 -15.94 -11.47 -9.93
CA MET A 49 -15.32 -12.57 -10.68
C MET A 49 -15.51 -13.92 -9.97
N LEU A 50 -15.28 -13.99 -8.66
CA LEU A 50 -15.46 -15.21 -7.86
C LEU A 50 -16.91 -15.68 -7.85
N LYS A 51 -17.87 -14.75 -7.71
CA LYS A 51 -19.31 -15.05 -7.80
C LYS A 51 -19.70 -15.61 -9.16
N ALA A 52 -19.22 -15.01 -10.25
CA ALA A 52 -19.46 -15.52 -11.61
C ALA A 52 -18.89 -16.93 -11.81
N ALA A 53 -17.80 -17.26 -11.13
CA ALA A 53 -17.18 -18.58 -11.13
C ALA A 53 -17.76 -19.55 -10.06
N ASN A 54 -18.80 -19.15 -9.32
CA ASN A 54 -19.40 -19.92 -8.22
C ASN A 54 -18.38 -20.45 -7.20
N THR A 55 -17.40 -19.63 -6.84
CA THR A 55 -16.33 -20.01 -5.90
C THR A 55 -16.01 -18.89 -4.92
N THR A 56 -15.14 -19.19 -3.94
CA THR A 56 -14.68 -18.23 -2.93
C THR A 56 -13.23 -18.46 -2.54
N VAL A 57 -12.58 -17.43 -2.02
CA VAL A 57 -11.23 -17.49 -1.46
C VAL A 57 -11.33 -17.56 0.06
N LYS A 58 -10.72 -18.58 0.66
CA LYS A 58 -10.67 -18.73 2.13
C LYS A 58 -9.56 -17.91 2.77
N SER A 59 -8.38 -17.94 2.18
CA SER A 59 -7.18 -17.25 2.67
C SER A 59 -6.16 -17.11 1.54
N PHE A 60 -5.31 -16.10 1.64
CA PHE A 60 -4.13 -15.95 0.79
C PHE A 60 -2.95 -15.47 1.64
N THR A 61 -1.73 -15.71 1.17
CA THR A 61 -0.51 -15.16 1.75
C THR A 61 0.35 -14.67 0.60
N LEU A 62 0.79 -13.41 0.68
CA LEU A 62 1.72 -12.80 -0.27
C LEU A 62 3.07 -12.68 0.41
N TYR A 63 4.10 -13.28 -0.17
CA TYR A 63 5.49 -13.09 0.26
C TYR A 63 6.17 -12.14 -0.71
N VAL A 64 6.77 -11.06 -0.21
CA VAL A 64 7.55 -10.12 -1.00
C VAL A 64 9.01 -10.19 -0.56
N VAL A 65 9.92 -10.39 -1.52
CA VAL A 65 11.36 -10.42 -1.23
C VAL A 65 11.80 -9.07 -0.67
N GLY A 66 12.41 -9.08 0.51
CA GLY A 66 12.86 -7.86 1.19
C GLY A 66 11.76 -7.10 1.95
N GLU A 67 10.56 -7.68 2.11
CA GLU A 67 9.52 -7.09 2.96
C GLU A 67 10.03 -6.90 4.39
N GLY A 68 9.92 -5.67 4.91
CA GLY A 68 10.40 -5.32 6.25
C GLY A 68 11.92 -5.20 6.38
N ILE A 69 12.70 -5.39 5.32
CA ILE A 69 14.16 -5.19 5.34
C ILE A 69 14.46 -3.75 4.93
N GLU A 70 15.19 -3.02 5.79
CA GLU A 70 15.71 -1.70 5.43
C GLU A 70 16.72 -1.85 4.28
N LYS A 71 16.39 -1.30 3.12
CA LYS A 71 17.28 -1.31 1.97
C LYS A 71 18.42 -0.34 2.26
N LYS A 72 19.61 -0.88 2.50
CA LYS A 72 20.83 -0.07 2.57
C LYS A 72 21.00 0.68 1.26
N VAL A 73 21.16 1.99 1.36
CA VAL A 73 21.52 2.85 0.22
C VAL A 73 23.03 3.02 0.29
N ASP A 74 23.74 2.18 -0.44
CA ASP A 74 25.19 2.26 -0.54
C ASP A 74 25.56 3.27 -1.64
N ASP A 75 26.30 4.32 -1.28
CA ASP A 75 26.85 5.28 -2.24
C ASP A 75 28.19 4.77 -2.76
N PHE A 76 28.13 4.07 -3.89
CA PHE A 76 29.30 3.51 -4.56
C PHE A 76 30.38 4.57 -4.86
N ALA A 77 30.01 5.82 -5.14
CA ALA A 77 30.98 6.87 -5.40
C ALA A 77 31.74 7.25 -4.13
N ALA A 78 31.05 7.32 -2.99
CA ALA A 78 31.68 7.55 -1.69
C ALA A 78 32.58 6.38 -1.27
N GLU A 79 32.18 5.14 -1.53
CA GLU A 79 33.00 3.95 -1.25
C GLU A 79 34.27 3.92 -2.11
N VAL A 80 34.16 4.20 -3.41
CA VAL A 80 35.31 4.27 -4.32
C VAL A 80 36.23 5.42 -3.92
N ALA A 81 35.69 6.60 -3.59
CA ALA A 81 36.48 7.74 -3.12
C ALA A 81 37.24 7.41 -1.82
N ALA A 82 36.60 6.73 -0.87
CA ALA A 82 37.22 6.30 0.37
C ALA A 82 38.36 5.29 0.14
N GLN A 83 38.18 4.31 -0.77
CA GLN A 83 39.24 3.36 -1.12
C GLN A 83 40.43 4.04 -1.78
N VAL A 84 40.19 4.98 -2.71
CA VAL A 84 41.27 5.75 -3.37
C VAL A 84 42.01 6.64 -2.37
N ALA A 85 41.30 7.27 -1.44
CA ALA A 85 41.91 8.09 -0.39
C ALA A 85 42.75 7.24 0.59
N ALA A 86 42.23 6.09 1.02
CA ALA A 86 42.96 5.17 1.90
C ALA A 86 44.24 4.62 1.25
N ALA A 87 44.18 4.29 -0.05
CA ALA A 87 45.36 3.86 -0.81
C ALA A 87 46.44 4.94 -0.94
N LYS A 88 46.06 6.22 -1.00
CA LYS A 88 46.99 7.36 -1.05
C LYS A 88 47.58 7.73 0.30
N ALA A 89 46.92 7.39 1.41
CA ALA A 89 47.41 7.67 2.77
C ALA A 89 48.37 6.60 3.31
N GLY A 90 48.40 5.42 2.68
CA GLY A 90 49.31 4.32 3.03
C GLY A 90 50.57 4.22 2.16
N ALA A 91 50.75 5.13 1.19
CA ALA A 91 51.92 5.25 0.33
C ALA A 91 52.67 6.56 0.65
#